data_AF-A0AAV8XIE8-F1
#
_entry.id   AF-A0AAV8XIE8-F1
#
_cell.length_a   1.000
_cell.length_b   1.000
_cell.length_c   1.000
_cell.angle_alpha   90.00
_cell.angle_beta   90.00
_cell.angle_gamma   90.00
#
_symmetry.space_group_name_H-M   'P 1'
#
loop_
_entity.id
_entity.type
_entity.pdbx_description
1 polymer ?
#
loop_
_entity_poly.entity_id
_entity_poly.type
_entity_poly.pdbx_seq_one_letter_code
_entity_poly.pdbx_strand_id
1 'polypeptide(L)'
;MMLIRCTTLLRDYNGDTFVPEGQFMADVEYNGRATQMEFFVVPNGGPNLVGRDWMQLFNVKTNLINNILVNSETDKLKNKYPLRFREEIGKFTYQER
;
A
#
# COMPACT_ATOMS: atom_id res chain seq x y z
N MET A 1 4.47 -22.41 -11.55
CA MET A 1 3.47 -21.36 -11.85
C MET A 1 3.99 -20.56 -13.01
N MET A 2 3.23 -20.40 -14.10
CA MET A 2 3.66 -19.59 -15.24
C MET A 2 3.24 -18.15 -14.98
N LEU A 3 4.21 -17.23 -14.94
CA LEU A 3 3.92 -15.80 -14.78
C LEU A 3 3.53 -15.20 -16.13
N ILE A 4 2.54 -14.31 -16.11
CA ILE A 4 2.17 -13.48 -17.25
C ILE A 4 3.15 -12.29 -17.27
N ARG A 5 3.61 -11.92 -18.46
CA ARG A 5 4.51 -10.76 -18.62
C ARG A 5 3.79 -9.47 -18.24
N CYS A 6 4.42 -8.66 -17.40
CA CYS A 6 3.93 -7.33 -17.02
C CYS A 6 4.36 -6.23 -17.99
N THR A 7 3.48 -5.27 -18.22
CA THR A 7 3.81 -3.96 -18.80
C THR A 7 3.59 -2.81 -17.81
N THR A 8 3.05 -3.12 -16.62
CA THR A 8 2.80 -2.15 -15.55
C THR A 8 4.11 -1.66 -14.95
N LEU A 9 4.25 -0.34 -14.84
CA LEU A 9 5.39 0.30 -14.19
C LEU A 9 5.02 0.64 -12.74
N LEU A 10 5.73 0.03 -11.78
CA LEU A 10 5.57 0.33 -10.36
C LEU A 10 6.60 1.37 -9.94
N ARG A 11 6.29 2.11 -8.87
CA ARG A 11 7.18 3.11 -8.26
C ARG A 11 7.45 2.74 -6.81
N ASP A 12 8.72 2.76 -6.41
CA ASP A 12 9.14 2.50 -5.04
C ASP A 12 9.05 3.75 -4.16
N TYR A 13 9.43 3.62 -2.88
CA TYR A 13 9.43 4.74 -1.92
C TYR A 13 10.54 5.78 -2.17
N ASN A 14 11.58 5.44 -2.94
CA ASN A 14 12.63 6.37 -3.32
C ASN A 14 12.23 7.24 -4.52
N GLY A 15 11.20 6.80 -5.26
CA GLY A 15 10.69 7.41 -6.47
C GLY A 15 11.16 6.70 -7.74
N ASP A 16 11.97 5.66 -7.60
CA ASP A 16 12.47 4.86 -8.72
C ASP A 16 11.36 3.99 -9.27
N THR A 17 11.36 3.82 -10.60
CA THR A 17 10.36 3.01 -11.29
C THR A 17 10.95 1.70 -11.78
N PHE A 18 10.18 0.62 -11.69
CA PHE A 18 10.59 -0.70 -12.14
C PHE A 18 9.41 -1.49 -12.72
N VAL A 19 9.71 -2.49 -13.54
CA VAL A 19 8.72 -3.44 -14.07
C VAL A 19 8.78 -4.73 -13.24
N PRO A 20 7.65 -5.27 -12.77
CA PRO A 20 7.62 -6.57 -12.10
C PRO A 20 8.15 -7.69 -13.00
N GLU A 21 8.71 -8.75 -12.40
CA GLU A 21 9.15 -9.96 -13.12
C GLU A 21 7.98 -10.66 -13.82
N GLY A 22 6.78 -10.54 -13.26
CA GLY A 22 5.54 -10.97 -13.88
C GLY A 22 4.34 -10.78 -12.96
N GLN A 23 3.18 -11.22 -13.44
CA GLN A 23 1.92 -11.20 -12.70
C GLN A 23 1.19 -12.54 -12.80
N PHE A 24 0.30 -12.78 -11.84
CA PHE A 24 -0.58 -13.94 -11.84
C PHE A 24 -1.89 -13.61 -11.14
N MET A 25 -2.94 -14.36 -11.49
CA MET A 25 -4.20 -14.35 -10.77
C MET A 25 -4.20 -15.45 -9.72
N ALA A 26 -4.69 -15.17 -8.53
CA ALA A 26 -4.88 -16.17 -7.48
C ALA A 26 -6.22 -15.97 -6.77
N ASP A 27 -6.82 -17.08 -6.34
CA ASP A 27 -7.96 -17.04 -5.44
C ASP A 27 -7.46 -16.76 -4.02
N VAL A 28 -8.03 -15.73 -3.41
CA VAL A 28 -7.66 -15.26 -2.08
C VAL A 28 -8.86 -15.34 -1.17
N GLU A 29 -8.69 -15.95 -0.01
CA GLU A 29 -9.70 -16.00 1.04
C GLU A 29 -9.25 -15.22 2.27
N TYR A 30 -10.15 -14.40 2.81
CA TYR A 30 -9.95 -13.73 4.10
C TYR A 30 -11.29 -13.53 4.80
N ASN A 31 -11.35 -13.90 6.09
CA ASN A 31 -12.56 -13.87 6.93
C ASN A 31 -13.80 -14.50 6.24
N GLY A 32 -13.62 -15.66 5.59
CA GLY A 32 -14.69 -16.40 4.92
C GLY A 32 -15.20 -15.77 3.63
N ARG A 33 -14.57 -14.70 3.14
CA ARG A 33 -14.82 -14.14 1.81
C ARG A 33 -13.72 -14.60 0.86
N ALA A 34 -14.08 -15.15 -0.28
CA ALA A 34 -13.15 -15.53 -1.34
C ALA A 34 -13.32 -14.61 -2.57
N THR A 35 -12.22 -14.28 -3.22
CA THR A 35 -12.19 -13.47 -4.45
C THR A 35 -10.91 -13.73 -5.23
N GLN A 36 -10.97 -13.60 -6.55
CA GLN A 36 -9.78 -13.68 -7.39
C GLN A 36 -9.09 -12.31 -7.44
N MET A 37 -7.76 -12.29 -7.35
CA MET A 37 -6.95 -11.08 -7.37
C MET A 37 -5.68 -11.23 -8.19
N GLU A 38 -5.22 -10.12 -8.77
CA GLU A 38 -3.93 -10.01 -9.46
C GLU A 38 -2.81 -9.75 -8.45
N PHE A 39 -1.70 -10.45 -8.62
CA PHE A 39 -0.48 -10.26 -7.85
C PHE A 39 0.69 -9.99 -8.78
N PHE A 40 1.59 -9.09 -8.36
CA PHE A 40 2.84 -8.78 -9.04
C PHE A 40 4.01 -9.46 -8.31
N VAL A 41 4.88 -10.13 -9.07
CA VAL A 41 6.16 -10.65 -8.59
C VAL A 41 7.21 -9.58 -8.81
N VAL A 42 7.75 -9.03 -7.73
CA VAL A 42 8.73 -7.93 -7.79
C VAL A 42 10.15 -8.46 -7.64
N PRO A 43 11.13 -7.87 -8.36
CA PRO A 43 12.53 -8.26 -8.24
C PRO A 43 13.08 -7.93 -6.85
N ASN A 44 14.04 -8.72 -6.39
CA ASN A 44 14.74 -8.56 -5.10
C ASN A 44 13.91 -8.74 -3.82
N GLY A 45 12.72 -9.36 -3.92
CA GLY A 45 12.00 -9.95 -2.79
C GLY A 45 11.64 -9.02 -1.63
N GLY A 46 11.11 -9.61 -0.56
CA GLY A 46 10.64 -8.93 0.65
C GLY A 46 9.41 -9.61 1.25
N PRO A 47 8.85 -9.08 2.34
CA PRO A 47 7.55 -9.51 2.83
C PRO A 47 6.48 -9.33 1.74
N ASN A 48 5.52 -10.25 1.69
CA ASN A 48 4.35 -10.07 0.82
C ASN A 48 3.60 -8.79 1.22
N LEU A 49 3.33 -7.93 0.23
CA LEU A 49 2.61 -6.68 0.45
C LEU A 49 1.18 -6.83 -0.08
N VAL A 50 0.21 -6.42 0.75
CA VAL A 50 -1.18 -6.24 0.33
C VAL A 50 -1.47 -4.76 0.17
N GLY A 51 -1.96 -4.39 -1.01
CA GLY A 51 -2.25 -3.00 -1.34
C GLY A 51 -3.58 -2.51 -0.78
N ARG A 52 -3.88 -1.24 -1.05
CA ARG A 52 -5.16 -0.63 -0.66
C ARG A 52 -6.36 -1.24 -1.39
N ASP A 53 -6.15 -1.71 -2.60
CA ASP A 53 -7.10 -2.48 -3.40
C ASP A 53 -7.56 -3.75 -2.64
N TRP A 54 -6.62 -4.54 -2.12
CA TRP A 54 -6.91 -5.70 -1.30
C TRP A 54 -7.66 -5.30 -0.02
N MET A 55 -7.18 -4.28 0.69
CA MET A 55 -7.81 -3.82 1.93
C MET A 55 -9.25 -3.32 1.70
N GLN A 56 -9.50 -2.61 0.60
CA GLN A 56 -10.84 -2.16 0.22
C GLN A 56 -11.76 -3.34 -0.09
N LEU A 57 -11.26 -4.31 -0.87
CA LEU A 57 -12.03 -5.49 -1.27
C LEU A 57 -12.48 -6.31 -0.06
N PHE A 58 -11.59 -6.50 0.92
CA PHE A 58 -11.86 -7.25 2.14
C PHE A 58 -12.39 -6.41 3.30
N ASN A 59 -12.67 -5.12 3.07
CA ASN A 59 -13.14 -4.19 4.09
C ASN A 59 -12.23 -4.14 5.33
N VAL A 60 -10.92 -4.28 5.13
CA VAL A 60 -9.92 -4.13 6.19
C VAL A 60 -9.70 -2.64 6.40
N LYS A 61 -10.24 -2.13 7.51
CA LYS A 61 -10.10 -0.72 7.88
C LYS A 61 -9.13 -0.58 9.04
N THR A 62 -8.04 0.16 8.81
CA THR A 62 -7.04 0.45 9.85
C THR A 62 -7.57 1.38 10.94
N ASN A 63 -8.60 2.17 10.65
CA ASN A 63 -9.31 2.98 11.65
C ASN A 63 -10.08 2.14 12.69
N LEU A 64 -10.16 0.82 12.52
CA LEU A 64 -10.71 -0.06 13.55
C LEU A 64 -9.64 -0.65 14.47
N ILE A 65 -8.35 -0.48 14.13
CA ILE A 65 -7.22 -1.05 14.88
C ILE A 65 -6.72 -0.05 15.93
N ASN A 66 -6.39 1.17 15.50
CA ASN A 66 -5.94 2.23 16.40
C ASN A 66 -6.67 3.54 16.05
N ASN A 67 -7.33 4.15 17.03
CA ASN A 67 -8.05 5.40 16.86
C ASN A 67 -7.33 6.54 17.59
N ILE A 68 -7.04 7.62 16.86
CA ILE A 68 -6.73 8.91 17.46
C ILE A 68 -8.05 9.65 17.58
N LEU A 69 -8.46 9.93 18.82
CA LEU A 69 -9.62 10.80 19.07
C LEU A 69 -9.30 12.19 18.52
N VAL A 70 -9.95 12.55 17.41
CA VAL A 70 -9.78 13.85 16.74
C VAL A 70 -10.21 14.93 17.72
N ASN A 71 -9.29 15.81 18.06
CA ASN A 71 -9.52 16.97 18.90
C ASN A 71 -8.83 18.21 18.28
N SER A 72 -8.95 19.36 18.92
CA SER A 72 -8.34 20.61 18.45
C SER A 72 -6.82 20.52 18.21
N GLU A 73 -6.11 19.63 18.88
CA GLU A 73 -4.67 19.41 18.65
C GLU A 73 -4.39 18.67 17.33
N THR A 74 -5.30 17.78 16.90
CA THR A 74 -5.15 17.10 15.60
C THR A 74 -5.31 18.05 14.43
N ASP A 75 -6.19 19.06 14.53
CA ASP A 75 -6.32 20.09 13.50
C ASP A 75 -5.10 21.01 13.46
N LYS A 76 -4.53 21.35 14.62
CA LYS A 76 -3.25 22.08 14.68
C LYS A 76 -2.13 21.33 13.98
N LEU A 77 -2.06 20.00 14.14
CA LEU A 77 -1.05 19.18 13.46
C LEU A 77 -1.24 19.14 11.95
N LYS A 78 -2.48 18.96 11.47
CA LYS A 78 -2.80 18.99 10.04
C LYS A 78 -2.44 20.34 9.40
N ASN A 79 -2.81 21.43 10.08
CA ASN A 79 -2.53 22.78 9.61
C ASN A 79 -1.03 23.12 9.67
N LYS A 80 -0.29 22.59 10.64
CA LYS A 80 1.15 22.78 10.78
C LYS A 80 1.96 21.98 9.76
N TYR A 81 1.48 20.80 9.37
CA TYR A 81 2.19 19.89 8.47
C TYR A 81 1.36 19.44 7.26
N PRO A 82 0.79 20.37 6.46
CA PRO A 82 -0.16 20.02 5.40
C PRO A 82 0.43 19.07 4.35
N LEU A 83 1.74 19.15 4.10
CA LEU A 83 2.45 18.26 3.18
C LEU A 83 2.44 16.78 3.63
N ARG A 84 2.39 16.51 4.95
CA ARG A 84 2.41 15.14 5.51
C ARG A 84 1.06 14.44 5.39
N PHE A 85 -0.01 15.18 5.13
CA PHE A 85 -1.39 14.68 5.07
C PHE A 85 -1.99 14.74 3.65
N ARG A 86 -1.15 14.88 2.61
CA ARG A 86 -1.61 14.79 1.21
C ARG A 86 -1.93 13.35 0.82
N GLU A 87 -2.84 13.16 -0.12
CA GLU A 87 -3.21 11.84 -0.66
C GLU A 87 -2.20 11.27 -1.69
N GLU A 88 -0.94 11.69 -1.60
CA GLU A 88 0.15 11.27 -2.49
C GLU A 88 1.04 10.24 -1.79
N ILE A 89 1.84 9.50 -2.57
CA ILE A 89 2.91 8.66 -2.00
C ILE A 89 3.94 9.58 -1.33
N GLY A 90 4.08 9.44 -0.01
CA GLY A 90 5.14 10.10 0.73
C GLY A 90 6.50 9.50 0.40
N LYS A 91 7.53 10.35 0.33
CA LYS A 91 8.92 9.91 0.32
C LYS A 91 9.37 9.61 1.74
N PHE A 92 10.08 8.51 1.96
CA PHE A 92 10.72 8.25 3.25
C PHE A 92 11.82 9.30 3.47
N THR A 93 11.59 10.22 4.41
CA THR A 93 12.55 11.25 4.80
C THR A 93 13.14 10.87 6.14
N TYR A 94 14.15 10.02 6.16
CA TYR A 94 14.97 9.83 7.37
C TYR A 94 16.01 10.96 7.41
N GLN A 95 16.05 11.69 8.53
CA GLN A 95 17.17 12.55 8.89
C GLN A 95 17.67 12.01 10.23
N GLU A 96 18.93 11.57 10.28
CA GLU A 96 19.61 11.30 11.54
C GLU A 96 19.53 12.56 12.42
N ARG A 97 19.09 12.38 13.66
CA ARG A 97 19.06 13.43 14.67
C ARG A 97 20.41 13.54 15.35
#